data_AF-A0A920LRY1-F1
#
_entry.id   AF-A0A920LRY1-F1
#
_cell.length_a   1.000
_cell.length_b   1.000
_cell.length_c   1.000
_cell.angle_alpha   90.00
_cell.angle_beta   90.00
_cell.angle_gamma   90.00
#
_symmetry.space_group_name_H-M   'P 1'
#
loop_
_entity.id
_entity.type
_entity.pdbx_description
1 polymer ?
#
loop_
_entity_poly.entity_id
_entity_poly.type
_entity_poly.pdbx_seq_one_letter_code
_entity_poly.pdbx_strand_id
1 'polypeptide(L)'
;MGPDNPDKQTLDLFEQEFAKDDNLNILFIPNDGVIFTPENLQIIDALTEDAWNLPYVRLVNSITRFQNTYSEGDMLVVEDLIPDPYSVTEEEALKAKKIAQSRIEIQRSLINDDASISAISIIFRLPGLDLASEIPAIMAEANPLIKKYRENYPNVNFQLTGLFQLERHLRKPVKKMDKALHQQC
;
A
#
# COMPACT_ATOMS: atom_id res chain seq x y z
N MET A 1 3.84 31.22 -2.77
CA MET A 1 4.46 31.58 -1.47
C MET A 1 5.94 31.83 -1.72
N GLY A 2 6.48 32.96 -1.26
CA GLY A 2 7.87 33.34 -1.52
C GLY A 2 8.88 32.53 -0.69
N PRO A 3 10.15 32.48 -1.12
CA PRO A 3 11.21 31.68 -0.46
C PRO A 3 11.56 32.11 0.97
N ASP A 4 11.20 33.33 1.39
CA ASP A 4 11.44 33.88 2.74
C ASP A 4 10.25 33.74 3.70
N ASN A 5 9.31 32.82 3.45
CA ASN A 5 8.22 32.59 4.41
C ASN A 5 8.76 31.82 5.64
N PRO A 6 8.77 32.40 6.86
CA PRO A 6 9.26 31.72 8.07
C PRO A 6 8.47 30.46 8.39
N ASP A 7 7.18 30.39 8.02
CA ASP A 7 6.37 29.20 8.17
C ASP A 7 6.87 28.05 7.27
N LYS A 8 7.37 28.37 6.07
CA LYS A 8 7.94 27.39 5.15
C LYS A 8 9.29 26.89 5.67
N GLN A 9 10.14 27.77 6.17
CA GLN A 9 11.44 27.37 6.73
C GLN A 9 11.27 26.50 7.99
N THR A 10 10.27 26.83 8.82
CA THR A 10 9.90 26.02 10.00
C THR A 10 9.36 24.65 9.59
N LEU A 11 8.54 24.59 8.55
CA LEU A 11 8.04 23.34 7.99
C LEU A 11 9.18 22.51 7.36
N ASP A 12 10.03 23.11 6.55
CA ASP A 12 11.17 22.44 5.89
C ASP A 12 12.14 21.86 6.93
N LEU A 13 12.42 22.60 8.02
CA LEU A 13 13.25 22.11 9.14
C LEU A 13 12.55 20.97 9.91
N PHE A 14 11.24 21.08 10.13
CA PHE A 14 10.46 20.01 10.76
C PHE A 14 10.41 18.75 9.89
N GLU A 15 10.24 18.89 8.57
CA GLU A 15 10.25 17.78 7.62
C GLU A 15 11.65 17.15 7.45
N GLN A 16 12.72 17.92 7.64
CA GLN A 16 14.10 17.41 7.67
C GLN A 16 14.42 16.64 8.96
N GLU A 17 13.98 17.14 10.11
CA GLU A 17 14.17 16.48 11.42
C GLU A 17 13.23 15.28 11.61
N PHE A 18 12.00 15.37 11.09
CA PHE A 18 10.97 14.34 11.12
C PHE A 18 10.68 13.87 9.69
N ALA A 19 11.41 12.86 9.25
CA ALA A 19 11.34 12.31 7.89
C ALA A 19 9.89 12.16 7.38
N LYS A 20 9.61 12.67 6.18
CA LYS A 20 8.35 12.45 5.47
C LYS A 20 8.30 10.99 5.02
N ASP A 21 7.51 10.17 5.73
CA ASP A 21 7.16 8.83 5.27
C ASP A 21 6.12 8.96 4.15
N ASP A 22 6.56 8.76 2.92
CA ASP A 22 5.64 8.66 1.79
C ASP A 22 5.14 7.21 1.64
N ASN A 23 3.89 7.05 1.21
CA ASN A 23 3.23 5.75 1.12
C ASN A 23 2.69 5.42 -0.28
N LEU A 24 2.84 4.15 -0.64
CA LEU A 24 2.14 3.51 -1.76
C LEU A 24 1.34 2.34 -1.21
N ASN A 25 0.05 2.28 -1.51
CA ASN A 25 -0.79 1.15 -1.16
C ASN A 25 -1.15 0.40 -2.44
N ILE A 26 -0.95 -0.92 -2.43
CA ILE A 26 -1.45 -1.82 -3.45
C ILE A 26 -2.72 -2.47 -2.88
N LEU A 27 -3.87 -2.12 -3.43
CA LEU A 27 -5.14 -2.75 -3.08
C LEU A 27 -5.25 -4.09 -3.80
N PHE A 28 -5.53 -5.14 -3.05
CA PHE A 28 -5.86 -6.49 -3.49
C PHE A 28 -7.38 -6.68 -3.36
N ILE A 29 -8.06 -6.87 -4.49
CA ILE A 29 -9.52 -6.95 -4.57
C ILE A 29 -9.90 -8.22 -5.35
N PRO A 30 -10.16 -9.35 -4.69
CA PRO A 30 -10.61 -10.56 -5.36
C PRO A 30 -12.04 -10.36 -5.88
N ASN A 31 -12.36 -10.93 -7.04
CA ASN A 31 -13.66 -10.71 -7.69
C ASN A 31 -14.84 -11.24 -6.88
N ASP A 32 -14.62 -12.24 -6.02
CA ASP A 32 -15.62 -12.83 -5.12
C ASP A 32 -15.70 -12.13 -3.75
N GLY A 33 -14.79 -11.18 -3.47
CA GLY A 33 -14.70 -10.50 -2.18
C GLY A 33 -14.18 -11.36 -1.03
N VAL A 34 -13.55 -12.51 -1.28
CA VAL A 34 -13.06 -13.40 -0.22
C VAL A 34 -11.54 -13.34 -0.13
N ILE A 35 -11.02 -12.55 0.82
CA ILE A 35 -9.56 -12.38 1.01
C ILE A 35 -8.90 -13.59 1.68
N PHE A 36 -9.55 -14.13 2.72
CA PHE A 36 -8.96 -15.15 3.59
C PHE A 36 -9.17 -16.55 3.02
N THR A 37 -8.47 -16.85 1.93
CA THR A 37 -8.33 -18.18 1.35
C THR A 37 -6.84 -18.53 1.24
N PRO A 38 -6.45 -19.82 1.24
CA PRO A 38 -5.05 -20.20 1.09
C PRO A 38 -4.38 -19.59 -0.14
N GLU A 39 -5.05 -19.62 -1.29
CA GLU A 39 -4.54 -19.03 -2.54
C GLU A 39 -4.32 -17.52 -2.41
N ASN A 40 -5.31 -16.77 -1.92
CA ASN A 40 -5.20 -15.31 -1.85
C ASN A 40 -4.15 -14.85 -0.85
N LEU A 41 -4.00 -15.56 0.28
CA LEU A 41 -2.94 -15.27 1.25
C LEU A 41 -1.55 -15.51 0.66
N GLN A 42 -1.36 -16.54 -0.17
CA GLN A 42 -0.09 -16.74 -0.89
C GLN A 42 0.22 -15.62 -1.87
N ILE A 43 -0.79 -15.15 -2.62
CA ILE A 43 -0.61 -14.05 -3.57
C ILE A 43 -0.23 -12.76 -2.84
N ILE A 44 -0.89 -12.47 -1.71
CA ILE A 44 -0.60 -11.30 -0.89
C ILE A 44 0.83 -11.38 -0.32
N ASP A 45 1.26 -12.55 0.16
CA ASP A 45 2.62 -12.71 0.68
C ASP A 45 3.68 -12.58 -0.42
N ALA A 46 3.47 -13.24 -1.57
CA ALA A 46 4.37 -13.13 -2.71
C ALA A 46 4.50 -11.68 -3.20
N LEU A 47 3.38 -10.95 -3.27
CA LEU A 47 3.39 -9.52 -3.63
C LEU A 47 4.08 -8.67 -2.58
N THR A 48 3.93 -9.02 -1.30
CA THR A 48 4.61 -8.35 -0.19
C THR A 48 6.13 -8.53 -0.29
N GLU A 49 6.60 -9.74 -0.59
CA GLU A 49 8.02 -10.04 -0.82
C GLU A 49 8.57 -9.36 -2.07
N ASP A 50 7.85 -9.41 -3.19
CA ASP A 50 8.28 -8.71 -4.41
C ASP A 50 8.35 -7.19 -4.18
N ALA A 51 7.44 -6.61 -3.40
CA ALA A 51 7.39 -5.18 -3.09
C ALA A 51 8.60 -4.68 -2.27
N TRP A 52 9.26 -5.54 -1.50
CA TRP A 52 10.51 -5.18 -0.80
C TRP A 52 11.65 -4.80 -1.74
N ASN A 53 11.60 -5.25 -2.99
CA ASN A 53 12.63 -4.94 -4.00
C ASN A 53 12.45 -3.57 -4.66
N LEU A 54 11.38 -2.84 -4.35
CA LEU A 54 11.21 -1.48 -4.84
C LEU A 54 12.26 -0.54 -4.23
N PRO A 55 12.69 0.51 -4.96
CA PRO A 55 13.69 1.43 -4.43
C PRO A 55 13.14 2.22 -3.24
N TYR A 56 14.02 2.53 -2.28
CA TYR A 56 13.71 3.34 -1.09
C TYR A 56 12.70 2.74 -0.10
N VAL A 57 12.36 1.45 -0.22
CA VAL A 57 11.45 0.80 0.72
C VAL A 57 12.05 0.77 2.12
N ARG A 58 11.25 1.23 3.09
CA ARG A 58 11.56 1.18 4.52
C ARG A 58 10.79 0.06 5.21
N LEU A 59 9.52 -0.10 4.86
CA LEU A 59 8.63 -1.11 5.44
C LEU A 59 7.58 -1.52 4.41
N VAL A 60 7.33 -2.81 4.32
CA VAL A 60 6.13 -3.35 3.67
C VAL A 60 5.30 -4.04 4.74
N ASN A 61 4.01 -3.69 4.81
CA ASN A 61 3.05 -4.29 5.73
C ASN A 61 1.86 -4.85 4.96
N SER A 62 1.36 -6.00 5.40
CA SER A 62 0.24 -6.71 4.80
C SER A 62 -0.44 -7.57 5.86
N ILE A 63 -1.61 -8.13 5.56
CA ILE A 63 -2.27 -9.06 6.49
C ILE A 63 -1.46 -10.33 6.76
N THR A 64 -0.56 -10.73 5.84
CA THR A 64 0.29 -11.91 6.04
C THR A 64 1.52 -11.60 6.90
N ARG A 65 1.95 -10.34 6.99
CA ARG A 65 3.09 -9.88 7.80
C ARG A 65 2.71 -9.07 9.03
N PHE A 66 1.43 -9.10 9.41
CA PHE A 66 0.98 -8.42 10.62
C PHE A 66 1.35 -9.23 11.86
N GLN A 67 2.11 -8.66 12.80
CA GLN A 67 2.46 -9.36 14.03
C GLN A 67 1.25 -9.63 14.93
N ASN A 68 1.05 -10.90 15.24
CA ASN A 68 0.02 -11.42 16.12
C ASN A 68 0.68 -11.95 17.41
N THR A 69 0.48 -11.24 18.51
CA THR A 69 0.89 -11.69 19.85
C THR A 69 -0.30 -12.25 20.61
N TYR A 70 -0.12 -13.42 21.21
CA TYR A 70 -1.12 -14.10 22.05
C TYR A 70 -0.44 -14.99 23.09
N SER A 71 -1.21 -15.47 24.07
CA SER A 71 -0.73 -16.37 25.11
C SER A 71 -1.22 -17.79 24.84
N GLU A 72 -0.34 -18.78 24.95
CA GLU A 72 -0.68 -20.20 24.92
C GLU A 72 -0.18 -20.87 26.21
N GLY A 73 -1.11 -21.14 27.13
CA GLY A 73 -0.78 -21.53 28.50
C GLY A 73 0.00 -20.42 29.20
N ASP A 74 1.22 -20.74 29.65
CA ASP A 74 2.14 -19.79 30.30
C ASP A 74 3.13 -19.13 29.30
N MET A 75 3.05 -19.46 28.02
CA MET A 75 3.95 -18.93 26.99
C MET A 75 3.32 -17.74 26.27
N LEU A 76 4.13 -16.73 25.98
CA LEU A 76 3.77 -15.63 25.08
C LEU A 76 4.34 -15.94 23.68
N VAL A 77 3.47 -16.03 22.69
CA VAL A 77 3.83 -16.29 21.29
C VAL A 77 3.76 -14.97 20.53
N VAL A 78 4.80 -14.68 19.74
CA VAL A 78 4.87 -13.54 18.83
C VAL A 78 5.26 -14.06 17.46
N GLU A 79 4.32 -14.02 16.52
CA GLU A 79 4.50 -14.50 15.15
C GLU A 79 3.66 -13.67 14.20
N ASP A 80 3.80 -13.90 12.89
CA ASP A 80 2.92 -13.27 11.92
C ASP A 80 1.50 -13.85 12.01
N LEU A 81 0.50 -13.05 11.63
CA LEU A 81 -0.91 -13.48 11.63
C LEU A 81 -1.11 -14.74 10.77
N ILE A 82 -0.32 -14.87 9.70
CA ILE A 82 -0.23 -16.05 8.85
C ILE A 82 1.26 -16.48 8.82
N PRO A 83 1.69 -17.38 9.73
CA PRO A 83 3.12 -17.74 9.85
C PRO A 83 3.71 -18.37 8.59
N ASP A 84 2.94 -19.23 7.90
CA ASP A 84 3.31 -19.82 6.61
C ASP A 84 2.12 -19.75 5.65
N PRO A 85 2.06 -18.71 4.78
CA PRO A 85 1.01 -18.57 3.79
C PRO A 85 0.93 -19.72 2.79
N TYR A 86 2.04 -20.45 2.55
CA TYR A 86 2.09 -21.54 1.58
C TYR A 86 1.53 -22.86 2.10
N SER A 87 1.45 -23.02 3.43
CA SER A 87 0.86 -24.20 4.09
C SER A 87 -0.46 -23.92 4.81
N VAL A 88 -1.01 -22.70 4.69
CA VAL A 88 -2.23 -22.31 5.42
C VAL A 88 -3.45 -23.10 4.96
N THR A 89 -4.21 -23.63 5.91
CA THR A 89 -5.48 -24.31 5.66
C THR A 89 -6.65 -23.32 5.61
N GLU A 90 -7.80 -23.76 5.08
CA GLU A 90 -9.03 -22.94 5.10
C GLU A 90 -9.46 -22.59 6.54
N GLU A 91 -9.29 -23.52 7.49
CA GLU A 91 -9.66 -23.27 8.89
C GLU A 91 -8.76 -22.20 9.51
N GLU A 92 -7.45 -22.25 9.26
CA GLU A 92 -6.49 -21.25 9.71
C GLU A 92 -6.75 -19.89 9.07
N ALA A 93 -7.05 -19.84 7.77
CA ALA A 93 -7.42 -18.62 7.07
C ALA A 93 -8.68 -17.99 7.69
N LEU A 94 -9.69 -18.79 8.05
CA LEU A 94 -10.89 -18.31 8.73
C LEU A 94 -10.61 -17.84 10.17
N LYS A 95 -9.70 -18.50 10.90
CA LYS A 95 -9.25 -18.02 12.22
C LYS A 95 -8.55 -16.67 12.08
N ALA A 96 -7.64 -16.54 11.12
CA ALA A 96 -6.95 -15.28 10.84
C ALA A 96 -7.91 -14.16 10.43
N LYS A 97 -8.96 -14.46 9.64
CA LYS A 97 -10.03 -13.50 9.32
C LYS A 97 -10.67 -12.93 10.58
N LYS A 98 -11.03 -13.78 11.55
CA LYS A 98 -11.65 -13.36 12.81
C LYS A 98 -10.73 -12.48 13.64
N ILE A 99 -9.43 -12.81 13.69
CA ILE A 99 -8.42 -11.99 14.38
C ILE A 99 -8.24 -10.66 13.66
N ALA A 100 -8.15 -10.67 12.32
CA ALA A 100 -8.01 -9.46 11.53
C ALA A 100 -9.19 -8.49 11.72
N GLN A 101 -10.41 -9.05 11.80
CA GLN A 101 -11.64 -8.30 12.05
C GLN A 101 -11.84 -7.91 13.52
N SER A 102 -11.03 -8.39 14.47
CA SER A 102 -11.14 -7.95 15.87
C SER A 102 -10.13 -6.85 16.23
N ARG A 103 -9.15 -6.60 15.36
CA ARG A 103 -8.06 -5.65 15.58
C ARG A 103 -8.29 -4.35 14.84
N ILE A 104 -8.40 -3.25 15.59
CA ILE A 104 -8.65 -1.91 15.04
C ILE A 104 -7.50 -1.44 14.13
N GLU A 105 -6.29 -1.91 14.41
CA GLU A 105 -5.07 -1.63 13.66
C GLU A 105 -5.11 -2.22 12.25
N ILE A 106 -5.87 -3.30 12.03
CA ILE A 106 -6.01 -3.96 10.73
C ILE A 106 -7.22 -3.42 9.97
N GLN A 107 -8.39 -3.29 10.62
CA GLN A 107 -9.70 -2.97 10.02
C GLN A 107 -9.79 -1.66 9.21
N ARG A 108 -8.77 -0.80 9.28
CA ARG A 108 -8.73 0.46 8.54
C ARG A 108 -7.39 0.75 7.88
N SER A 109 -6.44 -0.17 8.02
CA SER A 109 -5.10 -0.02 7.46
C SER A 109 -4.80 -1.10 6.42
N LEU A 110 -5.21 -2.35 6.68
CA LEU A 110 -4.84 -3.52 5.87
C LEU A 110 -6.04 -4.28 5.31
N ILE A 111 -7.22 -4.11 5.90
CA ILE A 111 -8.50 -4.59 5.36
C ILE A 111 -9.57 -3.52 5.52
N ASN A 112 -10.67 -3.65 4.78
CA ASN A 112 -11.91 -2.92 5.04
C ASN A 112 -12.81 -3.66 6.06
N ASP A 113 -13.88 -3.00 6.51
CA ASP A 113 -14.75 -3.48 7.60
C ASP A 113 -15.30 -4.91 7.39
N ASP A 114 -15.67 -5.27 6.16
CA ASP A 114 -16.18 -6.60 5.78
C ASP A 114 -15.09 -7.61 5.37
N ALA A 115 -13.82 -7.19 5.37
CA ALA A 115 -12.66 -7.97 4.96
C ALA A 115 -12.74 -8.49 3.51
N SER A 116 -13.32 -7.71 2.60
CA SER A 116 -13.43 -8.01 1.17
C SER A 116 -12.33 -7.40 0.31
N ILE A 117 -11.57 -6.43 0.86
CA ILE A 117 -10.43 -5.77 0.23
C ILE A 117 -9.28 -5.82 1.20
N SER A 118 -8.06 -6.09 0.70
CA SER A 118 -6.84 -5.95 1.48
C SER A 118 -5.89 -4.93 0.87
N ALA A 119 -5.07 -4.29 1.69
CA ALA A 119 -4.02 -3.38 1.26
C ALA A 119 -2.64 -3.94 1.64
N ILE A 120 -1.72 -3.96 0.68
CA ILE A 120 -0.29 -4.06 0.93
C ILE A 120 0.23 -2.61 1.02
N SER A 121 0.63 -2.20 2.22
CA SER A 121 1.11 -0.85 2.50
C SER A 121 2.62 -0.79 2.45
N ILE A 122 3.15 0.07 1.59
CA ILE A 122 4.58 0.24 1.37
C ILE A 122 4.95 1.65 1.82
N ILE A 123 5.86 1.74 2.77
CA ILE A 123 6.41 3.00 3.28
C ILE A 123 7.81 3.17 2.76
N PHE A 124 8.08 4.34 2.21
CA PHE A 124 9.36 4.69 1.60
C PHE A 124 10.10 5.71 2.45
N ARG A 125 11.43 5.63 2.45
CA ARG A 125 12.31 6.67 2.97
C ARG A 125 13.12 7.24 1.82
N LEU A 126 12.59 8.31 1.25
CA LEU A 126 13.22 9.02 0.16
C LEU A 126 14.38 9.88 0.66
N PRO A 127 15.45 10.05 -0.14
CA PRO A 127 16.48 11.05 0.13
C PRO A 127 15.92 12.48 0.14
N GLY A 128 14.83 12.73 -0.60
CA GLY A 128 14.18 14.04 -0.68
C GLY A 128 14.99 15.08 -1.45
N LEU A 129 16.00 14.65 -2.21
CA LEU A 129 16.88 15.53 -2.96
C LEU A 129 16.21 16.02 -4.25
N ASP A 130 15.49 15.11 -4.93
CA ASP A 130 14.69 15.44 -6.11
C ASP A 130 13.46 14.54 -6.23
N LEU A 131 12.38 14.94 -5.55
CA LEU A 131 11.09 14.24 -5.61
C LEU A 131 10.52 14.14 -7.05
N ALA A 132 10.91 15.03 -7.96
CA ALA A 132 10.44 14.99 -9.34
C ALA A 132 11.05 13.82 -10.14
N SER A 133 12.21 13.29 -9.71
CA SER A 133 12.87 12.12 -10.29
C SER A 133 12.70 10.87 -9.44
N GLU A 134 12.71 11.00 -8.12
CA GLU A 134 12.61 9.85 -7.19
C GLU A 134 11.22 9.16 -7.28
N ILE A 135 10.12 9.93 -7.33
CA ILE A 135 8.77 9.36 -7.44
C ILE A 135 8.58 8.60 -8.76
N PRO A 136 8.94 9.15 -9.95
CA PRO A 136 8.92 8.38 -11.19
C PRO A 136 9.78 7.11 -11.16
N ALA A 137 10.93 7.10 -10.47
CA ALA A 137 11.77 5.91 -10.36
C ALA A 137 11.06 4.78 -9.60
N ILE A 138 10.40 5.08 -8.47
CA ILE A 138 9.56 4.10 -7.75
C ILE A 138 8.46 3.57 -8.68
N MET A 139 7.75 4.47 -9.37
CA MET A 139 6.65 4.07 -10.25
C MET A 139 7.12 3.30 -11.49
N ALA A 140 8.35 3.52 -11.97
CA ALA A 140 8.92 2.78 -13.08
C ALA A 140 9.11 1.30 -12.76
N GLU A 141 9.39 0.95 -11.50
CA GLU A 141 9.51 -0.42 -11.01
C GLU A 141 8.18 -1.00 -10.50
N ALA A 142 7.37 -0.18 -9.81
CA ALA A 142 6.08 -0.62 -9.27
C ALA A 142 5.05 -0.96 -10.37
N ASN A 143 5.00 -0.20 -11.48
CA ASN A 143 4.02 -0.47 -12.54
C ASN A 143 4.24 -1.84 -13.22
N PRO A 144 5.46 -2.23 -13.64
CA PRO A 144 5.75 -3.57 -14.14
C PRO A 144 5.40 -4.67 -13.13
N LEU A 145 5.74 -4.47 -11.86
CA LEU A 145 5.41 -5.42 -10.79
C LEU A 145 3.89 -5.66 -10.74
N ILE A 146 3.08 -4.60 -10.63
CA ILE A 146 1.61 -4.76 -10.61
C ILE A 146 1.07 -5.35 -11.90
N LYS A 147 1.67 -5.01 -13.05
CA LYS A 147 1.28 -5.57 -14.34
C LYS A 147 1.46 -7.10 -14.35
N LYS A 148 2.61 -7.61 -13.88
CA LYS A 148 2.88 -9.05 -13.72
C LYS A 148 1.79 -9.73 -12.88
N TYR A 149 1.40 -9.16 -11.75
CA TYR A 149 0.36 -9.75 -10.88
C TYR A 149 -1.03 -9.73 -11.53
N ARG A 150 -1.39 -8.65 -12.23
CA ARG A 150 -2.66 -8.58 -12.98
C ARG A 150 -2.74 -9.62 -14.10
N GLU A 151 -1.62 -9.91 -14.77
CA GLU A 151 -1.56 -10.91 -15.84
C GLU A 151 -1.64 -12.33 -15.29
N ASN A 152 -0.99 -12.61 -14.15
CA ASN A 152 -0.97 -13.93 -13.53
C ASN A 152 -2.25 -14.26 -12.75
N TYR A 153 -2.92 -13.25 -12.21
CA TYR A 153 -4.10 -13.42 -11.35
C TYR A 153 -5.30 -12.61 -11.87
N PRO A 154 -5.92 -13.01 -13.01
CA PRO A 154 -7.01 -12.27 -13.62
C PRO A 154 -8.29 -12.22 -12.77
N ASN A 155 -8.40 -13.09 -11.77
CA ASN A 155 -9.50 -13.12 -10.80
C ASN A 155 -9.35 -12.10 -9.66
N VAL A 156 -8.25 -11.34 -9.65
CA VAL A 156 -7.94 -10.33 -8.65
C VAL A 156 -7.68 -8.99 -9.34
N ASN A 157 -8.36 -7.96 -8.89
CA ASN A 157 -8.11 -6.59 -9.30
C ASN A 157 -7.08 -5.94 -8.36
N PHE A 158 -5.96 -5.49 -8.92
CA PHE A 158 -4.92 -4.75 -8.21
C PHE A 158 -4.98 -3.26 -8.53
N GLN A 159 -5.04 -2.40 -7.51
CA GLN A 159 -5.05 -0.94 -7.69
C GLN A 159 -3.96 -0.24 -6.88
N LEU A 160 -3.36 0.81 -7.45
CA LEU A 160 -2.35 1.62 -6.76
C LEU A 160 -2.99 2.90 -6.20
N THR A 161 -2.79 3.18 -4.92
CA THR A 161 -3.25 4.38 -4.21
C THR A 161 -2.17 4.91 -3.26
N GLY A 162 -2.36 6.08 -2.64
CA GLY A 162 -1.40 6.70 -1.70
C GLY A 162 -0.88 8.06 -2.15
N LEU A 163 -0.01 8.67 -1.33
CA LEU A 163 0.42 10.07 -1.51
C LEU A 163 1.12 10.30 -2.84
N PHE A 164 1.95 9.35 -3.30
CA PHE A 164 2.61 9.43 -4.61
C PHE A 164 1.64 9.49 -5.78
N GLN A 165 0.52 8.78 -5.68
CA GLN A 165 -0.48 8.75 -6.73
C GLN A 165 -1.23 10.08 -6.81
N LEU A 166 -1.48 10.72 -5.66
CA LEU A 166 -2.05 12.06 -5.57
C LEU A 166 -1.07 13.12 -6.09
N GLU A 167 0.18 13.11 -5.64
CA GLU A 167 1.21 14.05 -6.12
C GLU A 167 1.42 13.92 -7.64
N ARG A 168 1.45 12.68 -8.16
CA ARG A 168 1.47 12.43 -9.61
C ARG A 168 0.23 13.00 -10.30
N HIS A 169 -0.97 12.86 -9.73
CA HIS A 169 -2.20 13.36 -10.35
C HIS A 169 -2.25 14.89 -10.37
N LEU A 170 -1.80 15.55 -9.30
CA LEU A 170 -1.71 17.01 -9.19
C LEU A 170 -0.64 17.61 -10.12
N ARG A 171 0.44 16.87 -10.40
CA ARG A 171 1.51 17.29 -11.31
C ARG A 171 1.23 17.01 -12.78
N LYS A 172 0.17 16.27 -13.13
CA LYS A 172 -0.26 16.16 -14.54
C LYS A 172 -0.79 17.53 -15.00
N PRO A 173 -0.34 18.08 -16.13
CA PRO A 173 -0.93 19.31 -16.65
C PRO A 173 -2.42 19.06 -16.91
N VAL A 174 -3.27 19.85 -16.24
CA VAL A 174 -4.70 19.92 -16.54
C VAL A 174 -4.82 20.30 -18.02
N LYS A 175 -5.21 19.35 -18.88
CA LYS A 175 -5.62 19.70 -20.24
C LYS A 175 -6.78 20.68 -20.10
N LYS A 176 -6.55 21.95 -20.43
CA LYS A 176 -7.61 22.93 -20.57
C LYS A 176 -8.63 22.37 -21.57
N MET A 177 -9.86 22.14 -21.10
CA MET A 177 -11.00 22.06 -22.01
C MET A 177 -11.19 23.45 -22.60
N ASP A 178 -10.64 23.68 -23.79
CA ASP A 178 -10.89 24.90 -24.54
C ASP A 178 -12.38 24.96 -24.89
N LYS A 179 -13.00 26.05 -24.46
CA LYS A 179 -14.38 26.42 -24.75
C LYS A 179 -14.56 26.52 -26.26
N ALA A 180 -15.30 25.57 -26.82
CA ALA A 180 -16.10 25.83 -28.01
C ALA A 180 -17.26 26.75 -27.60
N LEU A 181 -17.12 28.07 -27.78
CA LEU A 181 -18.24 28.98 -27.99
C LEU A 181 -17.70 30.31 -28.52
N HIS A 182 -18.34 30.81 -29.59
CA HIS A 182 -18.12 32.04 -30.34
C HIS A 182 -17.44 31.87 -31.72
N GLN A 183 -18.17 31.25 -32.63
CA GLN A 183 -18.21 31.72 -34.01
C GLN A 183 -19.66 32.07 -34.34
N GLN A 184 -20.01 33.33 -34.08
CA GLN A 184 -21.09 34.03 -34.77
C GLN A 184 -20.70 35.51 -34.82
N CYS A 185 -19.98 35.86 -35.87
CA CYS A 185 -20.04 37.10 -36.63
C CYS A 185 -19.36 36.83 -37.98
#